data_AF-A0A2E5XRI9-F1
#
_entry.id   AF-A0A2E5XRI9-F1
#
_cell.length_a   1.000
_cell.length_b   1.000
_cell.length_c   1.000
_cell.angle_alpha   90.00
_cell.angle_beta   90.00
_cell.angle_gamma   90.00
#
_symmetry.space_group_name_H-M   'P 1'
#
loop_
_entity.id
_entity.type
_entity.pdbx_description
1 polymer ?
#
loop_
_entity_poly.entity_id
_entity_poly.type
_entity_poly.pdbx_seq_one_letter_code
_entity_poly.pdbx_strand_id
1 'polypeptide(L)' 'MPRTRLQRCPACLSYGFSRECDCGETRVAVAPLRFSPEDPQGDRRRQREGWGSEEWVKSLPTPREVGDEEE' A
#
# COMPACT_ATOMS: atom_id res chain seq x y z
N MET A 1 5.89 4.45 -16.78
CA MET A 1 5.84 3.03 -16.34
C MET A 1 4.84 2.30 -17.23
N PRO A 2 5.23 1.16 -17.84
CA PRO A 2 4.29 0.34 -18.60
C PRO A 2 3.22 -0.14 -17.62
N ARG A 3 1.99 0.35 -17.79
CA ARG A 3 0.83 -0.07 -16.99
C ARG A 3 0.42 -1.44 -17.50
N THR A 4 0.43 -2.46 -16.65
CA THR A 4 -0.18 -3.75 -17.01
C THR A 4 -1.64 -3.52 -17.40
N ARG A 5 -2.12 -4.21 -18.45
CA ARG A 5 -3.53 -4.11 -18.84
C ARG A 5 -4.47 -4.70 -17.79
N LEU A 6 -3.99 -5.68 -17.02
CA LEU A 6 -4.73 -6.28 -15.92
C LEU A 6 -4.90 -5.29 -14.76
N GLN A 7 -6.13 -5.16 -14.28
CA GLN A 7 -6.54 -4.31 -13.18
C GLN A 7 -7.30 -5.11 -12.12
N ARG A 8 -7.31 -4.62 -10.88
CA ARG A 8 -8.03 -5.22 -9.74
C ARG A 8 -8.86 -4.16 -9.02
N CYS A 9 -10.07 -4.52 -8.62
CA CYS A 9 -10.92 -3.67 -7.80
C CYS A 9 -10.42 -3.62 -6.36
N PRO A 10 -10.23 -2.45 -5.73
CA PRO A 10 -9.82 -2.37 -4.33
C PRO A 10 -10.93 -2.78 -3.35
N ALA A 11 -12.21 -2.71 -3.75
CA ALA A 11 -13.35 -3.02 -2.89
C ALA A 11 -13.74 -4.51 -2.93
N CYS A 12 -14.10 -5.03 -4.11
CA CYS A 12 -14.56 -6.42 -4.26
C CYS A 12 -13.45 -7.40 -4.68
N LEU A 13 -12.22 -6.91 -4.90
CA LEU A 13 -11.05 -7.71 -5.27
C LEU A 13 -11.12 -8.44 -6.62
N SER A 14 -12.17 -8.19 -7.43
CA SER A 14 -12.30 -8.76 -8.77
C SER A 14 -11.23 -8.25 -9.73
N TYR A 15 -10.83 -9.12 -10.66
CA TYR A 15 -9.90 -8.79 -11.73
C TYR A 15 -10.64 -8.43 -13.01
N GLY A 16 -10.06 -7.54 -13.81
CA GLY A 16 -10.63 -7.15 -15.09
C GLY A 16 -9.67 -6.31 -15.92
N PHE A 17 -10.09 -6.00 -17.14
CA PHE A 17 -9.35 -5.11 -18.05
C PHE A 17 -10.01 -3.74 -18.19
N SER A 18 -11.28 -3.60 -17.78
CA SER A 18 -12.01 -2.34 -17.76
C SER A 18 -11.70 -1.54 -16.50
N ARG A 19 -11.74 -0.21 -16.66
CA ARG A 19 -11.53 0.76 -15.58
C ARG A 19 -12.63 0.73 -14.53
N GLU A 20 -13.87 0.48 -14.95
CA GLU A 20 -15.04 0.48 -14.08
C GLU A 20 -15.36 -0.94 -13.64
N CYS A 21 -15.49 -1.13 -12.33
CA CYS A 21 -15.91 -2.39 -11.74
C CYS A 21 -17.43 -2.51 -11.70
N ASP A 22 -17.94 -3.74 -11.74
CA ASP A 22 -19.38 -4.04 -11.64
C ASP A 22 -19.96 -3.66 -10.27
N CYS A 23 -19.11 -3.43 -9.27
CA CYS A 23 -19.48 -2.90 -7.95
C CYS A 23 -19.47 -1.36 -7.88
N GLY A 24 -19.18 -0.66 -8.98
CA GLY A 24 -19.16 0.81 -9.08
C GLY A 24 -17.81 1.47 -8.78
N GLU A 25 -16.81 0.74 -8.29
CA GLU A 25 -15.50 1.29 -7.94
C GLU A 25 -14.53 1.30 -9.13
N THR A 26 -13.53 2.20 -9.13
CA THR A 26 -12.49 2.22 -10.15
C THR A 26 -11.44 1.14 -9.90
N ARG A 27 -11.21 0.26 -10.88
CA ARG A 27 -10.13 -0.72 -10.83
C ARG A 27 -8.77 -0.03 -10.96
N VAL A 28 -7.78 -0.56 -10.23
CA VAL A 28 -6.40 -0.08 -10.22
C VAL A 28 -5.46 -1.10 -10.86
N ALA A 29 -4.32 -0.65 -11.40
CA ALA A 29 -3.35 -1.56 -12.00
C ALA A 29 -2.86 -2.59 -10.96
N VAL A 30 -2.80 -3.87 -11.37
CA VAL A 30 -2.38 -4.95 -10.47
C VAL A 30 -0.89 -4.90 -10.17
N ALA A 31 -0.07 -4.57 -11.17
CA ALA A 31 1.36 -4.55 -10.98
C ALA A 31 1.77 -3.41 -10.02
N PRO A 32 2.57 -3.72 -8.98
CA PRO A 32 3.09 -2.70 -8.10
C PRO A 32 4.07 -1.78 -8.85
N LEU A 33 4.34 -0.62 -8.24
CA LEU A 33 5.43 0.23 -8.69
C LEU A 33 6.76 -0.55 -8.54
N ARG A 34 7.62 -0.45 -9.54
CA ARG A 34 8.96 -1.05 -9.47
C ARG A 34 9.77 -0.33 -8.39
N PHE A 35 10.39 -1.10 -7.51
CA PHE A 35 11.34 -0.60 -6.53
C PHE A 35 12.66 -0.20 -7.22
N SER A 36 13.29 0.87 -6.73
CA SER A 36 14.65 1.28 -7.07
C SER A 36 15.34 1.71 -5.76
N PRO A 37 16.58 1.26 -5.51
CA PRO A 37 17.35 1.72 -4.34
C PRO A 37 17.51 3.24 -4.29
N GLU A 38 17.65 3.88 -5.45
CA GLU A 38 17.88 5.32 -5.59
C GLU A 38 16.60 6.15 -5.46
N ASP A 39 15.42 5.54 -5.63
CA ASP A 39 14.09 6.16 -5.70
C ASP A 39 14.04 7.69 -5.48
N PRO A 40 14.22 8.47 -6.57
CA PRO A 40 14.31 9.93 -6.49
C PRO A 40 13.04 10.61 -5.98
N GLN A 41 11.91 9.90 -5.91
CA GLN A 41 10.63 10.40 -5.43
C GLN A 41 10.26 9.83 -4.06
N GLY A 42 11.17 9.09 -3.41
CA GLY A 42 10.96 8.45 -2.12
C GLY A 42 10.58 9.42 -1.01
N ASP A 43 11.31 10.53 -0.87
CA ASP A 43 11.01 11.55 0.13
C ASP A 43 9.62 12.16 -0.04
N ARG A 44 9.26 12.49 -1.29
CA ARG A 44 7.95 13.05 -1.61
C ARG A 44 6.83 12.06 -1.31
N ARG A 45 7.05 10.77 -1.56
CA ARG A 45 6.09 9.71 -1.22
C ARG A 45 5.94 9.58 0.30
N ARG A 46 7.04 9.53 1.05
CA ARG A 46 7.01 9.48 2.53
C ARG A 46 6.24 10.65 3.15
N GLN A 47 6.46 11.87 2.64
CA GLN A 47 5.73 13.06 3.08
C GLN A 47 4.23 12.96 2.79
N ARG A 48 3.84 12.48 1.60
CA ARG A 48 2.42 12.31 1.23
C ARG A 48 1.72 11.29 2.13
N GLU A 49 2.39 10.21 2.46
CA GLU A 49 1.86 9.13 3.31
C GLU A 49 1.99 9.46 4.81
N GLY A 50 2.58 10.59 5.19
CA GLY A 50 2.74 11.01 6.58
C GLY A 50 3.69 10.13 7.40
N TRP A 51 4.64 9.45 6.74
CA TRP A 51 5.62 8.59 7.42
C TRP A 51 6.53 9.42 8.32
N GLY A 52 6.76 8.95 9.54
CA GLY A 52 7.54 9.67 10.56
C GLY A 52 6.73 10.70 11.37
N SER A 53 5.43 10.85 11.13
CA SER A 53 4.55 11.58 12.05
C SER A 53 4.43 10.85 13.40
N GLU A 54 4.10 11.57 14.48
CA GLU A 54 3.90 10.97 15.80
C GLU A 54 2.82 9.88 15.79
N GLU A 55 1.74 10.11 15.04
CA GLU A 55 0.65 9.14 14.86
C GLU A 55 1.14 7.86 14.15
N TRP A 56 1.98 8.02 13.12
CA TRP A 56 2.61 6.88 12.45
C TRP A 56 3.52 6.10 13.41
N VAL A 57 4.36 6.79 14.18
CA VAL A 57 5.27 6.15 15.17
C VAL A 57 4.47 5.38 16.22
N LYS A 58 3.37 5.93 16.73
CA LYS A 58 2.50 5.25 17.70
C LYS A 58 1.81 4.00 17.13
N SER A 59 1.58 3.95 15.82
CA SER A 59 0.98 2.79 15.16
C SER A 59 1.95 1.64 14.90
N LEU A 60 3.26 1.87 15.10
CA LEU A 60 4.25 0.83 14.86
C LEU A 60 4.10 -0.30 15.90
N PRO A 61 4.22 -1.56 15.48
CA PRO A 61 4.28 -2.67 16.42
C PRO A 61 5.45 -2.46 17.38
N THR A 62 5.17 -2.47 18.68
CA THR A 62 6.22 -2.51 19.69
C THR A 62 6.75 -3.93 19.83
N PRO A 63 8.05 -4.12 20.15
CA PRO A 63 8.53 -5.41 20.60
C PRO A 63 7.67 -5.92 21.74
N ARG A 64 7.38 -7.23 21.74
CA ARG A 64 6.69 -7.89 22.84
C ARG A 64 7.53 -7.67 24.11
N GLU A 65 6.90 -7.29 25.22
CA GLU A 65 7.62 -7.15 26.48
C GLU A 65 8.23 -8.52 26.85
N VAL A 66 9.50 -8.52 27.23
CA VAL A 66 10.19 -9.71 27.75
C VAL A 66 9.60 -9.98 29.14
N GLY A 67 8.43 -10.61 29.16
CA GLY A 67 7.59 -10.79 30.35
C GLY A 67 6.23 -11.44 30.07
N ASP A 68 5.72 -11.44 28.83
CA ASP A 68 4.50 -12.18 28.45
C ASP A 68 4.79 -13.65 28.11
N GLU A 69 5.59 -14.30 28.94
CA GLU A 69 5.63 -15.75 29.12
C GLU A 69 5.17 -16.02 30.56
N GLU A 70 3.85 -16.21 30.74
CA GLU A 70 3.14 -17.07 31.70
C GLU A 70 1.68 -16.60 31.91
N GLU A 71 0.78 -17.03 31.01
CA GLU A 71 -0.46 -17.81 31.28
C GLU A 71 -1.15 -18.23 29.97
#